data_AF-A0A7G8Q618-F1
#
_entry.id   AF-A0A7G8Q618-F1
#
_cell.length_a   1.000
_cell.length_b   1.000
_cell.length_c   1.000
_cell.angle_alpha   90.00
_cell.angle_beta   90.00
_cell.angle_gamma   90.00
#
_symmetry.space_group_name_H-M   'P 1'
#
loop_
_entity.id
_entity.type
_entity.pdbx_description
1 polymer ?
#
loop_
_entity_poly.entity_id
_entity_poly.type
_entity_poly.pdbx_seq_one_letter_code
_entity_poly.pdbx_strand_id
1 'polypeptide(L)'
;MTMVLRTARLLALAPLAMMAWIRPVLADDAARDLPEGTYELLICSEACSIDAPEKALISGRMVLLPYTFSRAERELLDPRDDIVASQRDLSACYTLSLLPGRKFTGYANTRHPAVTGWSYQNQRVHLSLFRSPDAGYEVDMSLSDSLYTGTGMSWGAGAADPNDPHIDYVLARRTGPADISQCGLPASSSR
;
A
#
# COMPACT_ATOMS: atom_id res chain seq x y z
N MET A 1 -29.60 84.43 26.76
CA MET A 1 -28.62 83.82 27.68
C MET A 1 -28.75 82.32 27.54
N THR A 2 -27.77 81.49 27.20
CA THR A 2 -26.35 81.60 26.86
C THR A 2 -26.08 80.21 26.24
N MET A 3 -25.76 80.08 24.95
CA MET A 3 -24.41 79.70 24.45
C MET A 3 -23.82 78.50 25.23
N VAL A 4 -23.47 77.35 24.63
CA VAL A 4 -22.14 77.14 24.02
C VAL A 4 -22.04 75.72 23.41
N LEU A 5 -21.63 75.70 22.14
CA LEU A 5 -20.65 74.85 21.41
C LEU A 5 -20.67 73.31 21.54
N ARG A 6 -20.83 72.64 20.38
CA ARG A 6 -19.81 72.01 19.51
C ARG A 6 -19.13 70.77 20.11
N THR A 7 -19.18 69.65 19.40
CA THR A 7 -17.99 69.11 18.72
C THR A 7 -18.35 67.98 17.77
N ALA A 8 -17.95 68.16 16.51
CA ALA A 8 -17.96 67.15 15.47
C ALA A 8 -16.86 66.11 15.72
N ARG A 9 -17.12 64.84 15.39
CA ARG A 9 -16.08 63.86 15.07
C ARG A 9 -16.44 63.17 13.75
N LEU A 10 -15.73 63.63 12.72
CA LEU A 10 -15.50 62.95 11.45
C LEU A 10 -14.43 61.86 11.61
N LEU A 11 -14.42 60.93 10.64
CA LEU A 11 -13.33 60.01 10.25
C LEU A 11 -13.19 58.72 11.09
N ALA A 12 -12.96 57.53 10.53
CA ALA A 12 -12.68 57.10 9.16
C ALA A 12 -13.12 55.64 8.99
N LEU A 13 -13.86 55.33 7.92
CA LEU A 13 -14.07 53.96 7.45
C LEU A 13 -12.84 53.56 6.63
N ALA A 14 -11.95 52.79 7.24
CA ALA A 14 -10.86 52.14 6.52
C ALA A 14 -11.44 51.00 5.65
N PRO A 15 -11.15 50.94 4.34
CA PRO A 15 -11.51 49.79 3.53
C PRO A 15 -10.67 48.60 4.00
N LEU A 16 -11.33 47.62 4.60
CA LEU A 16 -10.79 46.27 4.79
C LEU A 16 -10.47 45.71 3.39
N ALA A 17 -9.21 45.84 2.98
CA ALA A 17 -8.66 45.10 1.86
C ALA A 17 -8.75 43.61 2.19
N MET A 18 -9.84 42.97 1.76
CA MET A 18 -9.92 41.52 1.64
C MET A 18 -8.88 41.09 0.60
N MET A 19 -7.63 40.96 1.03
CA MET A 19 -6.67 40.15 0.30
C MET A 19 -7.19 38.72 0.36
N ALA A 20 -7.95 38.33 -0.67
CA ALA A 20 -8.21 36.94 -0.97
C ALA A 20 -6.84 36.30 -1.23
N TRP A 21 -6.30 35.61 -0.22
CA TRP A 21 -5.17 34.72 -0.40
C TRP A 21 -5.68 33.61 -1.31
N ILE A 22 -5.46 33.77 -2.61
CA ILE A 22 -5.59 32.70 -3.59
C ILE A 22 -4.57 31.66 -3.12
N ARG A 23 -5.02 30.69 -2.33
CA ARG A 23 -4.24 29.50 -2.05
C ARG A 23 -4.02 28.86 -3.42
N PRO A 24 -2.77 28.71 -3.89
CA PRO A 24 -2.54 27.89 -5.06
C PRO A 24 -3.13 26.51 -4.72
N VAL A 25 -4.16 26.11 -5.47
CA VAL A 25 -4.59 24.72 -5.49
C VAL A 25 -3.38 23.97 -6.03
N LEU A 26 -2.61 23.40 -5.12
CA LEU A 26 -1.45 22.59 -5.45
C LEU A 26 -1.96 21.46 -6.33
N ALA A 27 -1.44 21.40 -7.55
CA ALA A 27 -1.61 20.31 -8.50
C ALA A 27 -0.89 19.04 -8.00
N ASP A 28 -1.24 18.60 -6.80
CA ASP A 28 -0.73 17.39 -6.14
C ASP A 28 -1.60 16.16 -6.47
N ASP A 29 -2.72 16.36 -7.17
CA ASP A 29 -3.63 15.27 -7.58
C ASP A 29 -3.10 14.44 -8.75
N ALA A 30 -2.17 14.96 -9.57
CA ALA A 30 -1.65 14.21 -10.72
C ALA A 30 -0.60 13.14 -10.34
N ALA A 31 0.00 13.23 -9.15
CA ALA A 31 0.92 12.21 -8.63
C ALA A 31 0.21 11.03 -7.94
N ARG A 32 -1.13 11.06 -7.86
CA ARG A 32 -1.95 9.99 -7.26
C ARG A 32 -2.31 8.86 -8.22
N ASP A 33 -2.03 9.00 -9.51
CA ASP A 33 -2.48 8.04 -10.52
C ASP A 33 -1.59 6.80 -10.66
N LEU A 34 -0.35 6.85 -10.17
CA LEU A 34 0.56 5.73 -10.30
C LEU A 34 0.58 4.85 -9.04
N PRO A 35 0.63 3.51 -9.19
CA PRO A 35 0.53 2.57 -8.07
C PRO A 35 1.83 2.38 -7.27
N GLU A 36 2.96 2.98 -7.65
CA GLU A 36 4.22 2.79 -6.91
C GLU A 36 4.16 3.49 -5.57
N GLY A 37 4.61 2.85 -4.49
CA GLY A 37 4.47 3.36 -3.14
C GLY A 37 4.86 2.36 -2.06
N THR A 38 4.88 2.84 -0.82
CA THR A 38 4.90 1.97 0.36
C THR A 38 3.48 1.88 0.92
N TYR A 39 3.06 0.66 1.24
CA TYR A 39 1.70 0.33 1.62
C TYR A 39 1.67 -0.48 2.92
N GLU A 40 0.70 -0.17 3.77
CA GLU A 40 0.19 -1.09 4.78
C GLU A 40 -0.83 -2.02 4.11
N LEU A 41 -0.68 -3.33 4.30
CA LEU A 41 -1.52 -4.36 3.69
C LEU A 41 -2.31 -5.11 4.76
N LEU A 42 -3.59 -5.39 4.51
CA LEU A 42 -4.41 -6.32 5.28
C LEU A 42 -5.01 -7.38 4.35
N ILE A 43 -5.09 -8.62 4.84
CA ILE A 43 -5.82 -9.72 4.19
C ILE A 43 -6.85 -10.25 5.19
N CYS A 44 -8.10 -10.35 4.75
CA CYS A 44 -9.26 -10.69 5.55
C CYS A 44 -10.03 -11.85 4.93
N SER A 45 -10.60 -12.74 5.75
CA SER A 45 -11.47 -13.83 5.26
C SER A 45 -12.87 -13.35 4.85
N GLU A 46 -13.24 -12.15 5.25
CA GLU A 46 -14.52 -11.49 4.98
C GLU A 46 -14.26 -10.01 4.69
N ALA A 47 -15.26 -9.31 4.15
CA ALA A 47 -15.17 -7.87 3.95
C ALA A 47 -14.78 -7.16 5.25
N CYS A 48 -13.75 -6.33 5.18
CA CYS A 48 -13.16 -5.64 6.32
C CYS A 48 -12.84 -4.18 5.96
N SER A 49 -12.51 -3.39 6.99
CA SER A 49 -12.03 -2.01 6.82
C SER A 49 -10.66 -1.87 7.46
N ILE A 50 -9.83 -1.00 6.90
CA ILE A 50 -8.52 -0.70 7.46
C ILE A 50 -8.62 -0.01 8.84
N ASP A 51 -9.74 0.67 9.11
CA ASP A 51 -9.99 1.33 10.39
C ASP A 51 -10.66 0.39 11.41
N ALA A 52 -11.09 -0.80 10.97
CA ALA A 52 -11.71 -1.83 11.82
C ALA A 52 -11.16 -3.23 11.45
N PRO A 53 -9.90 -3.53 11.78
CA PRO A 53 -9.19 -4.73 11.30
C PRO A 53 -9.57 -6.02 12.07
N GLU A 54 -10.73 -6.08 12.72
CA GLU A 54 -11.16 -7.24 13.53
C GLU A 54 -11.34 -8.52 12.69
N LYS A 55 -11.52 -8.35 11.38
CA LYS A 55 -11.66 -9.44 10.40
C LYS A 55 -10.36 -9.72 9.63
N ALA A 56 -9.31 -8.95 9.90
CA ALA A 56 -8.01 -9.21 9.32
C ALA A 56 -7.42 -10.51 9.91
N LEU A 57 -6.86 -11.32 9.03
CA LEU A 57 -6.09 -12.50 9.36
C LEU A 57 -4.60 -12.22 9.27
N ILE A 58 -4.19 -11.45 8.26
CA ILE A 58 -2.79 -11.10 7.99
C ILE A 58 -2.68 -9.57 7.90
N SER A 59 -1.59 -9.05 8.44
CA SER A 59 -1.17 -7.65 8.26
C SER A 59 0.26 -7.59 7.76
N GLY A 60 0.61 -6.56 7.03
CA GLY A 60 1.98 -6.42 6.56
C GLY A 60 2.29 -5.10 5.91
N ARG A 61 3.47 -5.07 5.28
CA ARG A 61 3.94 -3.97 4.44
C ARG A 61 4.23 -4.49 3.05
N MET A 62 3.95 -3.67 2.05
CA MET A 62 4.27 -3.91 0.65
C MET A 62 4.91 -2.65 0.07
N VAL A 63 5.92 -2.82 -0.77
CA VAL A 63 6.53 -1.74 -1.56
C VAL A 63 6.39 -2.08 -3.03
N LEU A 64 5.80 -1.18 -3.80
CA LEU A 64 5.71 -1.26 -5.26
C LEU A 64 6.70 -0.24 -5.83
N LEU A 65 7.70 -0.69 -6.59
CA LEU A 65 8.74 0.16 -7.18
C LEU A 65 8.48 0.41 -8.66
N PRO A 66 8.90 1.57 -9.21
CA PRO A 66 8.75 1.90 -10.64
C PRO A 66 9.78 1.19 -11.52
N TYR A 67 10.63 0.33 -10.95
CA TYR A 67 11.72 -0.34 -11.63
C TYR A 67 11.87 -1.78 -11.13
N THR A 68 12.47 -2.61 -11.97
CA THR A 68 12.84 -3.98 -11.61
C THR A 68 14.13 -3.98 -10.80
N PHE A 69 14.22 -4.80 -9.75
CA PHE A 69 15.43 -4.94 -8.97
C PHE A 69 16.64 -5.30 -9.84
N SER A 70 17.73 -4.57 -9.61
CA SER A 70 19.04 -4.93 -10.13
C SER A 70 19.46 -6.30 -9.60
N ARG A 71 20.49 -6.90 -10.23
CA ARG A 71 21.08 -8.14 -9.72
C ARG A 71 21.58 -8.00 -8.27
N ALA A 72 22.25 -6.90 -7.96
CA ALA A 72 22.79 -6.66 -6.62
C ALA A 72 21.69 -6.49 -5.57
N GLU A 73 20.60 -5.78 -5.88
CA GLU A 73 19.45 -5.67 -4.99
C GLU A 73 18.81 -7.05 -4.76
N ARG A 74 18.66 -7.88 -5.80
CA ARG A 74 18.14 -9.25 -5.65
C ARG A 74 19.02 -10.10 -4.74
N GLU A 75 20.34 -10.06 -4.92
CA GLU A 75 21.29 -10.80 -4.06
C GLU A 75 21.22 -10.36 -2.59
N LEU A 76 20.86 -9.11 -2.31
CA LEU A 76 20.59 -8.63 -0.94
C LEU A 76 19.21 -9.03 -0.44
N LEU A 77 18.21 -9.01 -1.33
CA LEU A 77 16.81 -9.23 -1.01
C LEU A 77 16.44 -10.72 -0.83
N ASP A 78 17.23 -11.60 -1.43
CA ASP A 78 16.88 -13.01 -1.62
C ASP A 78 17.96 -13.97 -1.06
N PRO A 79 17.87 -14.35 0.22
CA PRO A 79 18.74 -15.39 0.76
C PRO A 79 18.22 -16.83 0.51
N ARG A 80 17.06 -17.05 -0.15
CA ARG A 80 16.44 -18.38 -0.27
C ARG A 80 15.66 -18.55 -1.58
N ASP A 81 16.05 -19.55 -2.37
CA ASP A 81 15.55 -19.96 -3.71
C ASP A 81 14.02 -20.27 -3.81
N ASP A 82 13.23 -19.95 -2.78
CA ASP A 82 11.87 -20.41 -2.57
C ASP A 82 10.84 -19.62 -3.43
N ILE A 83 11.24 -18.46 -3.98
CA ILE A 83 10.41 -17.67 -4.88
C ILE A 83 10.85 -17.99 -6.31
N VAL A 84 10.01 -18.77 -7.00
CA VAL A 84 10.29 -19.27 -8.34
C VAL A 84 10.88 -18.18 -9.22
N ALA A 85 12.14 -18.40 -9.60
CA ALA A 85 12.99 -17.63 -10.51
C ALA A 85 12.40 -17.39 -11.93
N SER A 86 11.10 -17.59 -12.13
CA SER A 86 10.41 -17.39 -13.41
C SER A 86 9.92 -15.96 -13.61
N GLN A 87 9.78 -15.16 -12.55
CA GLN A 87 9.46 -13.74 -12.70
C GLN A 87 10.75 -12.95 -12.97
N ARG A 88 10.97 -12.60 -14.24
CA ARG A 88 12.12 -11.78 -14.65
C ARG A 88 12.05 -10.36 -14.09
N ASP A 89 10.85 -9.88 -13.79
CA ASP A 89 10.57 -8.47 -13.51
C ASP A 89 10.15 -8.25 -12.04
N LEU A 90 10.98 -8.72 -11.11
CA LEU A 90 10.79 -8.48 -9.68
C LEU A 90 10.90 -6.97 -9.41
N SER A 91 9.82 -6.36 -8.93
CA SER A 91 9.65 -4.90 -8.84
C SER A 91 8.85 -4.50 -7.60
N ALA A 92 8.59 -5.45 -6.70
CA ALA A 92 7.93 -5.24 -5.43
C ALA A 92 8.54 -6.14 -4.35
N CYS A 93 8.38 -5.73 -3.10
CA CYS A 93 8.73 -6.54 -1.94
C CYS A 93 7.63 -6.42 -0.89
N TYR A 94 7.58 -7.39 0.00
CA TYR A 94 6.60 -7.39 1.07
C TYR A 94 7.09 -8.14 2.31
N THR A 95 6.50 -7.81 3.45
CA THR A 95 6.63 -8.55 4.70
C THR A 95 5.24 -8.70 5.28
N LEU A 96 4.78 -9.94 5.46
CA LEU A 96 3.47 -10.25 6.03
C LEU A 96 3.61 -10.96 7.36
N SER A 97 2.61 -10.81 8.23
CA SER A 97 2.54 -11.47 9.51
C SER A 97 1.10 -11.89 9.80
N LEU A 98 0.94 -13.14 10.21
CA LEU A 98 -0.33 -13.65 10.71
C LEU A 98 -0.65 -12.94 12.03
N LEU A 99 -1.86 -12.40 12.15
CA LEU A 99 -2.28 -11.70 13.36
C LEU A 99 -2.46 -12.70 14.53
N PRO A 100 -2.14 -12.31 15.77
CA PRO A 100 -2.23 -13.19 16.93
C PRO A 100 -3.62 -13.82 17.09
N GLY A 101 -3.66 -15.13 17.35
CA GLY A 101 -4.90 -15.88 17.55
C GLY A 101 -5.72 -16.14 16.28
N ARG A 102 -5.24 -15.70 15.10
CA ARG A 102 -5.89 -15.97 13.81
C ARG A 102 -5.36 -17.26 13.18
N LYS A 103 -6.17 -17.84 12.29
CA LYS A 103 -5.80 -18.98 11.46
C LYS A 103 -5.97 -18.56 10.00
N PHE A 104 -5.00 -18.90 9.18
CA PHE A 104 -5.05 -18.68 7.74
C PHE A 104 -4.69 -19.99 7.04
N THR A 105 -5.51 -20.39 6.08
CA THR A 105 -5.38 -21.66 5.34
C THR A 105 -4.90 -21.45 3.91
N GLY A 106 -4.72 -20.20 3.46
CA GLY A 106 -4.20 -19.88 2.14
C GLY A 106 -2.66 -19.90 2.07
N TYR A 107 -2.14 -19.60 0.89
CA TYR A 107 -0.71 -19.72 0.59
C TYR A 107 0.12 -18.42 0.77
N ALA A 108 -0.48 -17.28 1.10
CA ALA A 108 0.25 -16.03 1.29
C ALA A 108 1.47 -16.20 2.24
N ASN A 109 2.64 -15.73 1.84
CA ASN A 109 3.87 -15.93 2.62
C ASN A 109 3.93 -14.99 3.84
N THR A 110 3.69 -15.54 5.04
CA THR A 110 3.78 -14.83 6.32
C THR A 110 5.02 -15.19 7.14
N ARG A 111 6.00 -15.89 6.55
CA ARG A 111 7.14 -16.45 7.31
C ARG A 111 8.37 -15.56 7.26
N HIS A 112 8.57 -14.86 6.16
CA HIS A 112 9.73 -14.00 5.94
C HIS A 112 9.43 -12.91 4.91
N PRO A 113 10.26 -11.85 4.86
CA PRO A 113 10.25 -10.92 3.74
C PRO A 113 10.45 -11.63 2.40
N ALA A 114 9.88 -11.07 1.34
CA ALA A 114 9.87 -11.66 0.01
C ALA A 114 9.84 -10.58 -1.07
N VAL A 115 10.29 -10.95 -2.28
CA VAL A 115 10.23 -10.13 -3.49
C VAL A 115 9.27 -10.73 -4.50
N THR A 116 8.65 -9.90 -5.32
CA THR A 116 7.69 -10.32 -6.34
C THR A 116 7.68 -9.32 -7.50
N GLY A 117 7.17 -9.75 -8.65
CA GLY A 117 6.77 -8.86 -9.73
C GLY A 117 5.36 -8.34 -9.50
N TRP A 118 5.08 -7.16 -10.02
CA TRP A 118 3.73 -6.63 -10.07
C TRP A 118 3.45 -6.02 -11.45
N SER A 119 2.17 -5.86 -11.79
CA SER A 119 1.75 -5.20 -13.02
C SER A 119 0.56 -4.28 -12.79
N TYR A 120 0.45 -3.23 -13.59
CA TYR A 120 -0.68 -2.31 -13.60
C TYR A 120 -1.41 -2.36 -14.92
N GLN A 121 -2.63 -2.85 -14.94
CA GLN A 121 -3.45 -2.92 -16.15
C GLN A 121 -4.90 -2.62 -15.79
N ASN A 122 -5.61 -1.86 -16.64
CA ASN A 122 -7.03 -1.51 -16.41
C ASN A 122 -7.30 -0.91 -15.02
N GLN A 123 -6.37 -0.09 -14.51
CA GLN A 123 -6.42 0.51 -13.16
C GLN A 123 -6.36 -0.49 -11.99
N ARG A 124 -5.86 -1.70 -12.26
CA ARG A 124 -5.70 -2.77 -11.27
C ARG A 124 -4.24 -3.15 -11.12
N VAL A 125 -3.82 -3.33 -9.88
CA VAL A 125 -2.52 -3.88 -9.50
C VAL A 125 -2.67 -5.39 -9.34
N HIS A 126 -1.85 -6.14 -10.06
CA HIS A 126 -1.76 -7.60 -9.94
C HIS A 126 -0.36 -7.98 -9.43
N LEU A 127 -0.29 -8.84 -8.41
CA LEU A 127 0.98 -9.38 -7.91
C LEU A 127 0.78 -10.74 -7.23
N SER A 128 1.87 -11.47 -7.00
CA SER A 128 1.87 -12.72 -6.24
C SER A 128 2.46 -12.51 -4.84
N LEU A 129 1.78 -12.95 -3.79
CA LEU A 129 2.30 -12.96 -2.40
C LEU A 129 2.83 -14.35 -1.96
N PHE A 130 2.78 -15.31 -2.86
CA PHE A 130 3.49 -16.59 -2.78
C PHE A 130 3.45 -17.26 -4.16
N ARG A 131 4.51 -17.96 -4.55
CA ARG A 131 4.53 -18.75 -5.79
C ARG A 131 5.55 -19.87 -5.72
N SER A 132 5.09 -21.09 -5.97
CA SER A 132 5.87 -22.31 -6.21
C SER A 132 5.47 -22.91 -7.57
N PRO A 133 6.11 -24.00 -8.03
CA PRO A 133 5.70 -24.68 -9.26
C PRO A 133 4.27 -25.26 -9.21
N ASP A 134 3.75 -25.56 -8.02
CA ASP A 134 2.51 -26.28 -7.78
C ASP A 134 1.47 -25.50 -6.96
N ALA A 135 1.78 -24.30 -6.47
CA ALA A 135 0.87 -23.46 -5.70
C ALA A 135 1.22 -21.97 -5.78
N GLY A 136 0.25 -21.12 -5.44
CA GLY A 136 0.45 -19.68 -5.40
C GLY A 136 -0.64 -18.94 -4.65
N TYR A 137 -0.36 -17.66 -4.38
CA TYR A 137 -1.33 -16.71 -3.86
C TYR A 137 -1.26 -15.44 -4.69
N GLU A 138 -2.30 -15.17 -5.45
CA GLU A 138 -2.38 -14.01 -6.35
C GLU A 138 -3.30 -12.96 -5.75
N VAL A 139 -2.92 -11.70 -5.91
CA VAL A 139 -3.67 -10.52 -5.46
C VAL A 139 -4.02 -9.66 -6.66
N ASP A 140 -5.26 -9.19 -6.67
CA ASP A 140 -5.79 -8.29 -7.67
C ASP A 140 -6.58 -7.17 -6.98
N MET A 141 -6.15 -5.92 -7.11
CA MET A 141 -6.73 -4.78 -6.41
C MET A 141 -6.81 -3.52 -7.27
N SER A 142 -7.86 -2.73 -7.07
CA SER A 142 -8.07 -1.43 -7.73
C SER A 142 -8.05 -0.30 -6.71
N LEU A 143 -7.62 0.89 -7.13
CA LEU A 143 -7.63 2.08 -6.29
C LEU A 143 -9.06 2.65 -6.18
N SER A 144 -9.54 2.86 -4.96
CA SER A 144 -10.79 3.57 -4.64
C SER A 144 -10.54 4.50 -3.46
N ASP A 145 -10.82 5.80 -3.60
CA ASP A 145 -10.73 6.79 -2.51
C ASP A 145 -9.42 6.75 -1.71
N SER A 146 -8.27 6.59 -2.39
CA SER A 146 -6.91 6.45 -1.81
C SER A 146 -6.60 5.12 -1.10
N LEU A 147 -7.49 4.14 -1.21
CA LEU A 147 -7.31 2.78 -0.69
C LEU A 147 -7.34 1.79 -1.85
N TYR A 148 -6.32 0.93 -1.97
CA TYR A 148 -6.44 -0.22 -2.84
C TYR A 148 -7.32 -1.27 -2.18
N THR A 149 -8.35 -1.71 -2.89
CA THR A 149 -9.27 -2.75 -2.45
C THR A 149 -9.35 -3.83 -3.51
N GLY A 150 -9.34 -5.08 -3.09
CA GLY A 150 -9.28 -6.19 -4.02
C GLY A 150 -9.49 -7.54 -3.37
N THR A 151 -9.04 -8.56 -4.09
CA THR A 151 -9.17 -9.95 -3.67
C THR A 151 -7.84 -10.67 -3.74
N GLY A 152 -7.65 -11.60 -2.82
CA GLY A 152 -6.55 -12.56 -2.84
C GLY A 152 -7.10 -13.97 -3.06
N MET A 153 -6.39 -14.79 -3.82
CA MET A 153 -6.82 -16.15 -4.11
C MET A 153 -5.63 -17.11 -4.07
N SER A 154 -5.80 -18.19 -3.31
CA SER A 154 -4.90 -19.34 -3.33
C SER A 154 -5.22 -20.23 -4.53
N TRP A 155 -4.19 -20.72 -5.21
CA TRP A 155 -4.31 -21.76 -6.24
C TRP A 155 -3.26 -22.85 -6.01
N GLY A 156 -3.51 -24.04 -6.54
CA GLY A 156 -2.51 -25.09 -6.59
C GLY A 156 -2.87 -26.26 -7.49
N ALA A 157 -2.01 -27.26 -7.53
CA ALA A 157 -2.13 -28.44 -8.37
C ALA A 157 -1.78 -29.72 -7.60
N GLY A 158 -2.47 -30.81 -7.90
CA GLY A 158 -2.21 -32.11 -7.27
C GLY A 158 -2.49 -32.07 -5.77
N ALA A 159 -1.48 -32.37 -4.95
CA ALA A 159 -1.62 -32.35 -3.48
C ALA A 159 -1.70 -30.94 -2.89
N ALA A 160 -1.36 -29.92 -3.67
CA ALA A 160 -1.45 -28.51 -3.27
C ALA A 160 -2.72 -27.81 -3.79
N ASP A 161 -3.63 -28.53 -4.44
CA ASP A 161 -4.92 -27.95 -4.85
C ASP A 161 -5.80 -27.70 -3.62
N PRO A 162 -6.23 -26.45 -3.34
CA PRO A 162 -7.08 -26.16 -2.20
C PRO A 162 -8.45 -26.82 -2.37
N ASN A 163 -8.80 -27.73 -1.43
CA ASN A 163 -10.12 -28.38 -1.40
C ASN A 163 -11.30 -27.41 -1.32
N ASP A 164 -11.06 -26.19 -0.85
CA ASP A 164 -12.03 -25.11 -0.76
C ASP A 164 -11.37 -23.78 -1.17
N PRO A 165 -11.44 -23.41 -2.46
CA PRO A 165 -10.88 -22.16 -2.94
C PRO A 165 -11.68 -21.00 -2.36
N HIS A 166 -11.11 -20.35 -1.35
CA HIS A 166 -11.65 -19.16 -0.71
C HIS A 166 -11.08 -17.90 -1.36
N ILE A 167 -11.93 -16.89 -1.48
CA ILE A 167 -11.54 -15.55 -1.90
C ILE A 167 -11.35 -14.72 -0.62
N ASP A 168 -10.14 -14.23 -0.43
CA ASP A 168 -9.83 -13.27 0.62
C ASP A 168 -10.06 -11.85 0.13
N TYR A 169 -10.33 -10.94 1.06
CA TYR A 169 -10.39 -9.50 0.81
C TYR A 169 -9.03 -8.88 1.12
N VAL A 170 -8.51 -8.06 0.20
CA VAL A 170 -7.22 -7.40 0.33
C VAL A 170 -7.40 -5.90 0.36
N LEU A 171 -6.81 -5.25 1.37
CA LEU A 171 -6.79 -3.80 1.51
C LEU A 171 -5.33 -3.32 1.54
N ALA A 172 -5.01 -2.27 0.79
CA ALA A 172 -3.69 -1.64 0.85
C ALA A 172 -3.81 -0.11 0.95
N ARG A 173 -3.33 0.48 2.05
CA ARG A 173 -3.26 1.93 2.23
C ARG A 173 -1.85 2.42 2.03
N ARG A 174 -1.70 3.40 1.15
CA ARG A 174 -0.42 4.07 0.91
C ARG A 174 0.02 4.80 2.18
N THR A 175 1.19 4.47 2.70
CA THR A 175 1.80 5.11 3.87
C THR A 175 2.96 6.03 3.49
N GLY A 176 3.43 6.00 2.24
CA GLY A 176 4.53 6.84 1.78
C GLY A 176 4.95 6.58 0.33
N PRO A 177 6.02 7.25 -0.14
CA PRO A 177 6.63 6.97 -1.43
C PRO A 177 7.21 5.55 -1.46
N ALA A 178 7.52 5.07 -2.67
CA ALA A 178 8.19 3.78 -2.84
C ALA A 178 9.60 3.85 -2.23
N ASP A 179 9.89 2.98 -1.26
CA ASP A 179 11.15 2.98 -0.52
C ASP A 179 11.67 1.55 -0.34
N ILE A 180 12.71 1.19 -1.09
CA ILE A 180 13.31 -0.15 -1.06
C ILE A 180 13.92 -0.50 0.31
N SER A 181 14.28 0.48 1.14
CA SER A 181 14.77 0.20 2.49
C SER A 181 13.70 -0.42 3.40
N GLN A 182 12.42 -0.30 3.02
CA GLN A 182 11.27 -0.89 3.71
C GLN A 182 11.05 -2.37 3.38
N CYS A 183 11.86 -2.98 2.51
CA CYS A 183 11.74 -4.40 2.16
C CYS A 183 12.12 -5.37 3.29
N GLY A 184 12.44 -4.86 4.50
CA GLY A 184 12.53 -5.68 5.70
C GLY A 184 13.73 -6.62 5.75
N LEU A 185 14.76 -6.37 4.94
CA LEU A 185 15.96 -7.17 4.98
C LEU A 185 16.69 -7.03 6.32
N PRO A 186 17.24 -8.13 6.85
CA PRO A 186 18.14 -8.01 7.98
C PRO A 186 19.29 -7.09 7.56
N ALA A 187 19.49 -6.00 8.30
CA ALA A 187 20.69 -5.19 8.17
C ALA A 187 21.87 -6.16 8.18
N SER A 188 22.68 -6.14 7.12
CA SER A 188 23.80 -7.06 6.93
C SER A 188 24.53 -7.25 8.26
N SER A 189 24.40 -8.42 8.88
CA SER A 189 25.26 -8.73 10.02
C SER A 189 26.66 -8.81 9.44
N SER A 190 27.47 -7.77 9.65
CA SER A 190 28.90 -7.82 9.38
C SER A 190 29.45 -9.07 10.04
N ARG A 191 29.80 -10.08 9.24
CA ARG A 191 30.65 -11.19 9.67
C ARG A 191 32.05 -10.91 9.20
#